data_AF-A0A1R3HDJ7-F1
#
_entry.id   AF-A0A1R3HDJ7-F1
#
_cell.length_a   1.000
_cell.length_b   1.000
_cell.length_c   1.000
_cell.angle_alpha   90.00
_cell.angle_beta   90.00
_cell.angle_gamma   90.00
#
_symmetry.space_group_name_H-M   'P 1'
#
loop_
_entity.id
_entity.type
_entity.pdbx_description
1 polymer ?
#
loop_
_entity_poly.entity_id
_entity_poly.type
_entity_poly.pdbx_seq_one_letter_code
_entity_poly.pdbx_strand_id
1 'polypeptide(L)'
;METTADPSSDITIDGPDSSTVPPNSDHDLLAELESLRESYHLLQSKSSSMEDNLRILQLQRDEAIGQSTVLTGKVHELSLERDFLRHQIEEFEVALKENEEEFARKIEDETRAKFELEKHLEVSRGRIEELESETRVRNEILLAKSLDSIRSVKDNLVKLIENLDDDKEAIDNADDESEELEIKDEELRIFSTEITRVWKLASEANSKVNEYKEARKKEKRELESSVVSLTEENRDINSLLRIALVEKEAVEKSLNKLKGNNEQKRVALLQIAERGLQRVGFGFMMGSGSHEQAIETSGISSSTASTTDSECEEEVVSLASMVEKIMKNLRLEISQLRRSLEESRSDNERLQSLTQKQAQMIEENTLYITELEDRERVLTQNVDELLMEIKETEAEVARWREACELEVEAGKKEVEERDKLVLILKQELEKTKAALEISNGKLKLKEELAATAMAAQAAGERSLQLADSRAAQLRDRVEELTKQLEEAESRERNRRKVRHICWPWRALKMNITNSNNTNNRVQNVKRMLPEMQALLHHTV
;
A
#
# COMPACT_ATOMS: atom_id res chain seq x y z
N MET A 1 -47.31 -46.80 56.75
CA MET A 1 -47.04 -48.23 56.57
C MET A 1 -45.79 -48.52 57.37
N GLU A 2 -45.89 -48.67 58.69
CA GLU A 2 -46.41 -49.86 59.41
C GLU A 2 -45.46 -51.06 59.25
N THR A 3 -44.73 -51.38 60.33
CA THR A 3 -44.20 -52.69 60.76
C THR A 3 -43.13 -52.43 61.84
N THR A 4 -43.52 -52.41 63.12
CA THR A 4 -43.47 -53.53 64.09
C THR A 4 -42.07 -54.04 64.40
N ALA A 5 -41.67 -53.82 65.65
CA ALA A 5 -40.51 -54.40 66.31
C ALA A 5 -40.71 -55.90 66.61
N ASP A 6 -39.62 -56.66 66.54
CA ASP A 6 -39.18 -57.59 67.60
C ASP A 6 -37.70 -57.94 67.36
N PRO A 7 -36.90 -58.10 68.42
CA PRO A 7 -36.53 -59.48 68.75
C PRO A 7 -36.57 -59.78 70.24
N SER A 8 -37.22 -60.89 70.57
CA SER A 8 -37.15 -61.57 71.85
C SER A 8 -35.79 -62.28 72.00
N SER A 9 -35.17 -62.17 73.17
CA SER A 9 -34.15 -63.11 73.64
C SER A 9 -34.35 -63.44 75.13
N ASP A 10 -34.80 -64.68 75.33
CA ASP A 10 -34.54 -65.66 76.39
C ASP A 10 -34.12 -65.19 77.79
N ILE A 11 -34.93 -65.56 78.80
CA ILE A 11 -34.42 -66.03 80.09
C ILE A 11 -35.29 -67.20 80.60
N THR A 12 -34.71 -68.39 80.53
CA THR A 12 -35.08 -69.63 81.24
C THR A 12 -34.68 -69.51 82.70
N ILE A 13 -35.60 -69.69 83.65
CA ILE A 13 -35.27 -70.03 85.05
C ILE A 13 -36.27 -71.09 85.53
N ASP A 14 -35.77 -72.33 85.61
CA ASP A 14 -36.32 -73.41 86.43
C ASP A 14 -36.26 -73.04 87.91
N GLY A 15 -37.29 -73.42 88.67
CA GLY A 15 -37.29 -73.29 90.12
C GLY A 15 -38.38 -74.16 90.77
N PRO A 16 -38.04 -75.27 91.43
CA PRO A 16 -38.97 -76.27 91.95
C PRO A 16 -39.53 -75.91 93.34
N ASP A 17 -40.69 -76.50 93.63
CA ASP A 17 -41.36 -76.48 94.93
C ASP A 17 -40.61 -77.24 96.04
N SER A 18 -40.83 -76.73 97.26
CA SER A 18 -40.85 -77.41 98.57
C SER A 18 -39.54 -77.78 99.30
N SER A 19 -39.14 -76.81 100.12
CA SER A 19 -38.70 -76.87 101.53
C SER A 19 -38.82 -78.21 102.29
N THR A 20 -37.76 -78.57 103.01
CA THR A 20 -37.89 -79.32 104.27
C THR A 20 -36.76 -78.96 105.27
N VAL A 21 -37.19 -78.40 106.42
CA VAL A 21 -36.59 -78.40 107.79
C VAL A 21 -35.38 -77.46 108.10
N PRO A 22 -35.07 -77.13 109.39
CA PRO A 22 -35.56 -76.01 110.22
C PRO A 22 -34.37 -75.21 110.84
N PRO A 23 -34.47 -74.70 112.09
CA PRO A 23 -35.16 -73.51 112.60
C PRO A 23 -34.15 -72.33 112.73
N ASN A 24 -34.58 -71.09 113.00
CA ASN A 24 -33.92 -70.16 113.94
C ASN A 24 -34.14 -68.66 113.65
N SER A 25 -34.25 -67.95 114.77
CA SER A 25 -33.87 -66.56 115.07
C SER A 25 -34.36 -65.42 114.18
N ASP A 26 -35.17 -64.56 114.79
CA ASP A 26 -35.65 -63.25 114.33
C ASP A 26 -34.54 -62.23 113.91
N HIS A 27 -33.26 -62.61 113.96
CA HIS A 27 -32.13 -61.79 113.50
C HIS A 27 -31.84 -61.89 111.99
N ASP A 28 -32.17 -63.00 111.32
CA ASP A 28 -31.93 -63.16 109.87
C ASP A 28 -32.94 -62.35 109.04
N LEU A 29 -34.18 -62.20 109.51
CA LEU A 29 -35.22 -61.41 108.84
C LEU A 29 -34.90 -59.90 108.83
N LEU A 30 -34.21 -59.40 109.85
CA LEU A 30 -33.76 -58.00 109.90
C LEU A 30 -32.62 -57.73 108.92
N ALA A 31 -31.68 -58.66 108.79
CA ALA A 31 -30.58 -58.57 107.82
C ALA A 31 -31.09 -58.64 106.36
N GLU A 32 -32.08 -59.49 106.08
CA GLU A 32 -32.73 -59.55 104.76
C GLU A 32 -33.50 -58.26 104.43
N LEU A 33 -34.20 -57.66 105.40
CA LEU A 33 -34.88 -56.38 105.21
C LEU A 33 -33.91 -55.20 104.99
N GLU A 34 -32.77 -55.18 105.68
CA GLU A 34 -31.72 -54.18 105.45
C GLU A 34 -31.05 -54.37 104.09
N SER A 35 -30.76 -55.61 103.68
CA SER A 35 -30.24 -55.92 102.33
C SER A 35 -31.24 -55.51 101.23
N LEU A 36 -32.53 -55.76 101.43
CA LEU A 36 -33.58 -55.35 100.51
C LEU A 36 -33.66 -53.82 100.41
N ARG A 37 -33.53 -53.10 101.53
CA ARG A 37 -33.53 -51.63 101.56
C ARG A 37 -32.31 -51.03 100.85
N GLU A 38 -31.13 -51.62 101.04
CA GLU A 38 -29.91 -51.22 100.32
C GLU A 38 -30.05 -51.49 98.82
N SER A 39 -30.62 -52.64 98.42
CA SER A 39 -30.89 -52.97 97.02
C SER A 39 -31.89 -52.00 96.38
N TYR A 40 -32.91 -51.57 97.12
CA TYR A 40 -33.89 -50.59 96.67
C TYR A 40 -33.27 -49.20 96.50
N HIS A 41 -32.43 -48.76 97.45
CA HIS A 41 -31.70 -47.50 97.32
C HIS A 41 -30.70 -47.53 96.15
N LEU A 42 -30.03 -48.66 95.91
CA LEU A 42 -29.16 -48.84 94.74
C LEU A 42 -29.96 -48.78 93.44
N LEU A 43 -31.11 -49.45 93.38
CA LEU A 43 -31.99 -49.43 92.22
C LEU A 43 -32.57 -48.03 91.97
N GLN A 44 -32.93 -47.31 93.02
CA GLN A 44 -33.41 -45.93 92.95
C GLN A 44 -32.32 -44.98 92.44
N SER A 45 -31.08 -45.14 92.93
CA SER A 45 -29.91 -44.39 92.44
C SER A 45 -29.61 -44.70 90.97
N LYS A 46 -29.64 -45.98 90.58
CA LYS A 46 -29.45 -46.42 89.20
C LYS A 46 -30.57 -45.90 88.28
N SER A 47 -31.82 -45.89 88.76
CA SER A 47 -32.96 -45.32 88.06
C SER A 47 -32.78 -43.82 87.85
N SER A 48 -32.39 -43.06 88.89
CA SER A 48 -32.11 -41.63 88.79
C SER A 48 -30.98 -41.34 87.80
N SER A 49 -29.89 -42.10 87.86
CA SER A 49 -28.77 -41.97 86.91
C SER A 49 -29.19 -42.28 85.47
N MET A 50 -30.02 -43.31 85.26
CA MET A 50 -30.55 -43.63 83.94
C MET A 50 -31.48 -42.54 83.41
N GLU A 51 -32.29 -41.93 84.28
CA GLU A 51 -33.18 -40.82 83.93
C GLU A 51 -32.41 -39.55 83.53
N ASP A 52 -31.31 -39.24 84.24
CA ASP A 52 -30.42 -38.14 83.88
C ASP A 52 -29.68 -38.40 82.55
N ASN A 53 -29.22 -39.65 82.31
CA ASN A 53 -28.64 -40.03 81.02
C ASN A 53 -29.65 -39.91 79.87
N LEU A 54 -30.92 -40.26 80.10
CA LEU A 54 -31.99 -40.09 79.11
C LEU A 54 -32.20 -38.61 78.77
N ARG A 55 -32.15 -37.70 79.75
CA ARG A 55 -32.24 -36.25 79.51
C ARG A 55 -31.07 -35.73 78.67
N ILE A 56 -29.84 -36.17 78.95
CA ILE A 56 -28.65 -35.79 78.16
C ILE A 56 -28.80 -36.26 76.71
N LEU A 57 -29.21 -37.52 76.50
CA LEU A 57 -29.44 -38.07 75.16
C LEU A 57 -30.55 -37.34 74.40
N GLN A 58 -31.62 -36.93 75.09
CA GLN A 58 -32.67 -36.09 74.49
C GLN A 58 -32.11 -34.73 74.06
N LEU A 59 -31.35 -34.06 74.92
CA LEU A 59 -30.73 -32.78 74.59
C LEU A 59 -29.80 -32.89 73.37
N GLN A 60 -28.94 -33.90 73.34
CA GLN A 60 -28.04 -34.15 72.20
C GLN A 60 -28.80 -34.45 70.91
N ARG A 61 -29.90 -35.20 71.00
CA ARG A 61 -30.77 -35.48 69.86
C ARG A 61 -31.41 -34.20 69.33
N ASP A 62 -31.94 -33.36 70.20
CA ASP A 62 -32.61 -32.12 69.81
C ASP A 62 -31.60 -31.12 69.20
N GLU A 63 -30.39 -31.05 69.74
CA GLU A 63 -29.29 -30.28 69.16
C GLU A 63 -28.90 -30.80 67.76
N ALA A 64 -28.77 -32.11 67.60
CA ALA A 64 -28.47 -32.74 66.30
C ALA A 64 -29.58 -32.50 65.27
N ILE A 65 -30.85 -32.54 65.70
CA ILE A 65 -32.00 -32.19 64.85
C ILE A 65 -31.92 -30.71 64.44
N GLY A 66 -31.64 -29.81 65.38
CA GLY A 66 -31.44 -28.39 65.10
C GLY A 66 -30.35 -28.16 64.05
N GLN A 67 -29.18 -28.77 64.23
CA GLN A 67 -28.08 -28.68 63.26
C GLN A 67 -28.46 -29.27 61.89
N SER A 68 -29.16 -30.41 61.86
CA SER A 68 -29.66 -31.01 60.62
C SER A 68 -30.61 -30.07 59.87
N THR A 69 -31.53 -29.40 60.56
CA THR A 69 -32.48 -28.48 59.92
C THR A 69 -31.77 -27.28 59.29
N VAL A 70 -30.76 -26.71 59.97
CA VAL A 70 -29.94 -25.60 59.44
C VAL A 70 -29.14 -26.04 58.21
N LEU A 71 -28.54 -27.23 58.25
CA LEU A 71 -27.82 -27.80 57.11
C LEU A 71 -28.75 -28.04 55.92
N THR A 72 -29.94 -28.60 56.15
CA THR A 72 -30.94 -28.80 55.08
C THR A 72 -31.36 -27.48 54.44
N GLY A 73 -31.53 -26.40 55.24
CA GLY A 73 -31.80 -25.06 54.72
C GLY A 73 -30.67 -24.56 53.80
N LYS A 74 -29.42 -24.65 54.23
CA LYS A 74 -28.25 -24.26 53.42
C LYS A 74 -28.12 -25.07 52.14
N VAL A 75 -28.39 -26.39 52.20
CA VAL A 75 -28.38 -27.25 51.00
C VAL A 75 -29.46 -26.82 50.01
N HIS A 76 -30.64 -26.42 50.50
CA HIS A 76 -31.70 -25.92 49.65
C HIS A 76 -31.33 -24.59 48.97
N GLU A 77 -30.77 -23.63 49.71
CA GLU A 77 -30.28 -22.36 49.16
C GLU A 77 -29.20 -22.57 48.09
N LEU A 78 -28.20 -23.41 48.36
CA LEU A 78 -27.17 -23.77 47.39
C LEU A 78 -27.75 -24.50 46.15
N SER A 79 -28.82 -25.28 46.32
CA SER A 79 -29.50 -25.90 45.19
C SER A 79 -30.19 -24.87 44.29
N LEU A 80 -30.83 -23.86 44.88
CA LEU A 80 -31.47 -22.78 44.12
C LEU A 80 -30.42 -21.96 43.36
N GLU A 81 -29.30 -21.62 44.00
CA GLU A 81 -28.19 -20.91 43.36
C GLU A 81 -27.57 -21.73 42.22
N ARG A 82 -27.34 -23.03 42.43
CA ARG A 82 -26.88 -23.94 41.38
C ARG A 82 -27.83 -23.96 40.19
N ASP A 83 -29.13 -24.04 40.44
CA ASP A 83 -30.13 -24.15 39.38
C ASP A 83 -30.25 -22.83 38.61
N PHE A 84 -30.16 -21.68 39.30
CA PHE A 84 -30.06 -20.36 38.68
C PHE A 84 -28.81 -20.24 37.78
N LEU A 85 -27.64 -20.60 38.29
CA LEU A 85 -26.39 -20.57 37.52
C LEU A 85 -26.45 -21.51 36.32
N ARG A 86 -27.08 -22.68 36.45
CA ARG A 86 -27.27 -23.61 35.34
C ARG A 86 -28.12 -23.00 34.23
N HIS A 87 -29.23 -22.34 34.55
CA HIS A 87 -30.06 -21.66 33.55
C HIS A 87 -29.28 -20.54 32.86
N GLN A 88 -28.52 -19.75 33.62
CA GLN A 88 -27.70 -18.69 33.04
C GLN A 88 -26.61 -19.24 32.11
N ILE A 89 -25.98 -20.37 32.44
CA ILE A 89 -25.03 -21.05 31.56
C ILE A 89 -25.73 -21.50 30.27
N GLU A 90 -26.91 -22.13 30.37
CA GLU A 90 -27.68 -22.56 29.19
C GLU A 90 -28.06 -21.38 28.27
N GLU A 91 -28.47 -20.24 28.84
CA GLU A 91 -28.74 -19.03 28.07
C GLU A 91 -27.49 -18.50 27.34
N PHE A 92 -26.34 -18.48 28.02
CA PHE A 92 -25.09 -18.06 27.39
C PHE A 92 -24.62 -19.04 26.31
N GLU A 93 -24.80 -20.35 26.50
CA GLU A 93 -24.48 -21.35 25.48
C GLU A 93 -25.32 -21.20 24.22
N VAL A 94 -26.62 -20.89 24.36
CA VAL A 94 -27.51 -20.60 23.22
C VAL A 94 -27.08 -19.33 22.51
N ALA A 95 -26.88 -18.23 23.23
CA ALA A 95 -26.46 -16.97 22.65
C ALA A 95 -25.10 -17.09 21.94
N LEU A 96 -24.17 -17.87 22.49
CA LEU A 96 -22.87 -18.11 21.89
C LEU A 96 -22.99 -18.90 20.58
N LYS A 97 -23.83 -19.94 20.54
CA LYS A 97 -24.11 -20.69 19.30
C LYS A 97 -24.74 -19.83 18.22
N GLU A 98 -25.74 -19.01 18.56
CA GLU A 98 -26.39 -18.11 17.61
C GLU A 98 -25.38 -17.12 17.00
N ASN A 99 -24.48 -16.59 17.83
CA ASN A 99 -23.43 -15.68 17.39
C ASN A 99 -22.38 -16.39 16.52
N GLU A 100 -21.97 -17.61 16.88
CA GLU A 100 -21.09 -18.45 16.04
C GLU A 100 -21.70 -18.73 14.65
N GLU A 101 -23.00 -19.04 14.60
CA GLU A 101 -23.74 -19.24 13.35
C GLU A 101 -23.87 -17.95 12.53
N GLU A 102 -24.04 -16.79 13.18
CA GLU A 102 -24.05 -15.49 12.52
C GLU A 102 -22.68 -15.16 11.90
N PHE A 103 -21.58 -15.37 12.65
CA PHE A 103 -20.23 -15.19 12.11
C PHE A 103 -19.93 -16.16 10.96
N ALA A 104 -20.36 -17.42 11.06
CA ALA A 104 -20.19 -18.39 9.98
C ALA A 104 -20.90 -17.93 8.69
N ARG A 105 -22.15 -17.45 8.80
CA ARG A 105 -22.89 -16.88 7.66
C ARG A 105 -22.20 -15.66 7.08
N LYS A 106 -21.73 -14.74 7.92
CA LYS A 106 -21.02 -13.54 7.47
C LYS A 106 -19.74 -13.87 6.70
N ILE A 107 -18.98 -14.85 7.17
CA ILE A 107 -17.78 -15.34 6.48
C ILE A 107 -18.15 -15.96 5.12
N GLU A 108 -19.22 -16.75 5.06
CA GLU A 108 -19.67 -17.34 3.80
C GLU A 108 -20.11 -16.29 2.77
N ASP A 109 -20.86 -15.27 3.21
CA ASP A 109 -21.27 -14.16 2.34
C ASP A 109 -20.07 -13.32 1.87
N GLU A 110 -19.11 -13.03 2.76
CA GLU A 110 -17.89 -12.29 2.41
C GLU A 110 -17.00 -13.07 1.43
N THR A 111 -16.86 -14.39 1.62
CA THR A 111 -16.12 -15.25 0.68
C THR A 111 -16.80 -15.34 -0.69
N ARG A 112 -18.13 -15.36 -0.74
CA ARG A 112 -18.89 -15.29 -1.99
C ARG A 112 -18.68 -13.96 -2.72
N ALA A 113 -18.78 -12.84 -2.00
CA ALA A 113 -18.53 -11.51 -2.55
C ALA A 113 -17.10 -11.36 -3.08
N LYS A 114 -16.11 -11.89 -2.34
CA LYS A 114 -14.70 -11.91 -2.78
C LYS A 114 -14.51 -12.70 -4.07
N PHE A 115 -15.15 -13.86 -4.20
CA PHE A 115 -15.09 -14.67 -5.40
C PHE A 115 -15.71 -13.97 -6.62
N GLU A 116 -16.84 -13.28 -6.42
CA GLU A 116 -17.47 -12.48 -7.49
C GLU A 116 -16.56 -11.31 -7.91
N LEU A 117 -15.95 -10.62 -6.97
CA LEU A 117 -14.99 -9.55 -7.25
C LEU A 117 -13.76 -10.07 -8.01
N GLU A 118 -13.21 -11.21 -7.62
CA GLU A 118 -12.08 -11.86 -8.29
C GLU A 118 -12.43 -12.22 -9.75
N LYS A 119 -13.65 -12.72 -10.00
CA LYS A 119 -14.15 -12.97 -11.35
C LYS A 119 -14.23 -11.68 -12.17
N HIS A 120 -14.73 -10.59 -11.58
CA HIS A 120 -14.76 -9.29 -12.25
C HIS A 120 -13.36 -8.78 -12.57
N LEU A 121 -12.42 -8.91 -11.63
CA LEU A 121 -11.03 -8.53 -11.81
C LEU A 121 -10.38 -9.28 -12.96
N GLU A 122 -10.60 -10.59 -13.05
CA GLU A 122 -10.08 -11.42 -14.15
C GLU A 122 -10.63 -11.00 -15.51
N VAL A 123 -11.93 -10.68 -15.59
CA VAL A 123 -12.54 -10.16 -16.83
C VAL A 123 -11.92 -8.80 -17.22
N SER A 124 -11.75 -7.89 -16.27
CA SER A 124 -11.10 -6.60 -16.54
C SER A 124 -9.62 -6.76 -16.92
N ARG A 125 -8.90 -7.71 -16.32
CA ARG A 125 -7.51 -8.03 -16.69
C ARG A 125 -7.44 -8.50 -18.14
N GLY A 126 -8.29 -9.46 -18.54
CA GLY A 126 -8.34 -9.93 -19.92
C GLY A 126 -8.69 -8.81 -20.92
N ARG A 127 -9.61 -7.91 -20.55
CA ARG A 127 -9.95 -6.72 -21.35
C ARG A 127 -8.76 -5.77 -21.52
N ILE A 128 -7.97 -5.57 -20.47
CA ILE A 128 -6.76 -4.73 -20.50
C ILE A 128 -5.72 -5.36 -21.42
N GLU A 129 -5.46 -6.66 -21.28
CA GLU A 129 -4.51 -7.39 -22.13
C GLU A 129 -4.92 -7.34 -23.61
N GLU A 130 -6.21 -7.48 -23.91
CA GLU A 130 -6.75 -7.33 -25.27
C GLU A 130 -6.49 -5.91 -25.81
N LEU A 131 -6.84 -4.86 -25.06
CA LEU A 131 -6.63 -3.47 -25.46
C LEU A 131 -5.14 -3.12 -25.61
N GLU A 132 -4.28 -3.62 -24.74
CA GLU A 132 -2.83 -3.46 -24.86
C GLU A 132 -2.30 -4.10 -26.13
N SER A 133 -2.76 -5.31 -26.45
CA SER A 133 -2.35 -6.01 -27.67
C SER A 133 -2.81 -5.27 -28.93
N GLU A 134 -4.05 -4.77 -28.94
CA GLU A 134 -4.59 -3.98 -30.07
C GLU A 134 -3.81 -2.67 -30.23
N THR A 135 -3.48 -2.00 -29.13
CA THR A 135 -2.71 -0.76 -29.13
C THR A 135 -1.27 -0.98 -29.61
N ARG A 136 -0.62 -2.08 -29.20
CA ARG A 136 0.72 -2.45 -29.70
C ARG A 136 0.70 -2.67 -31.21
N VAL A 137 -0.22 -3.48 -31.73
CA VAL A 137 -0.35 -3.72 -33.17
C VAL A 137 -0.62 -2.42 -33.93
N ARG A 138 -1.48 -1.55 -33.41
CA ARG A 138 -1.76 -0.24 -34.02
C ARG A 138 -0.52 0.64 -34.05
N ASN A 139 0.26 0.67 -32.97
CA ASN A 139 1.50 1.44 -32.88
C ASN A 139 2.57 0.93 -33.84
N GLU A 140 2.78 -0.39 -33.93
CA GLU A 140 3.71 -1.01 -34.89
C GLU A 140 3.35 -0.61 -36.34
N ILE A 141 2.06 -0.67 -36.71
CA ILE A 141 1.60 -0.26 -38.05
C ILE A 141 1.84 1.24 -38.31
N LEU A 142 1.61 2.09 -37.31
CA LEU A 142 1.83 3.54 -37.43
C LEU A 142 3.32 3.87 -37.55
N LEU A 143 4.17 3.20 -36.76
CA LEU A 143 5.63 3.35 -36.81
C LEU A 143 6.18 2.90 -38.16
N ALA A 144 5.73 1.76 -38.69
CA ALA A 144 6.15 1.29 -40.01
C ALA A 144 5.80 2.30 -41.13
N LYS A 145 4.54 2.79 -41.17
CA LYS A 145 4.10 3.77 -42.18
C LYS A 145 4.83 5.10 -42.08
N SER A 146 5.07 5.57 -40.85
CA SER A 146 5.79 6.82 -40.62
C SER A 146 7.27 6.68 -40.95
N LEU A 147 7.89 5.52 -40.67
CA LEU A 147 9.27 5.22 -41.06
C LEU A 147 9.44 5.22 -42.59
N ASP A 148 8.51 4.62 -43.34
CA ASP A 148 8.51 4.66 -44.80
C ASP A 148 8.41 6.10 -45.33
N SER A 149 7.57 6.92 -44.69
CA SER A 149 7.43 8.34 -45.04
C SER A 149 8.71 9.13 -44.76
N ILE A 150 9.35 8.90 -43.61
CA ILE A 150 10.63 9.54 -43.24
C ILE A 150 11.74 9.12 -44.20
N ARG A 151 11.83 7.84 -44.56
CA ARG A 151 12.81 7.35 -45.55
C ARG A 151 12.59 8.01 -46.91
N SER A 152 11.34 8.20 -47.33
CA SER A 152 11.03 8.95 -48.56
C SER A 152 11.48 10.42 -48.48
N VAL A 153 11.24 11.09 -47.34
CA VAL A 153 11.72 12.47 -47.12
C VAL A 153 13.24 12.53 -47.16
N LYS A 154 13.93 11.56 -46.53
CA LYS A 154 15.38 11.43 -46.57
C LYS A 154 15.90 11.36 -48.01
N ASP A 155 15.35 10.47 -48.82
CA ASP A 155 15.77 10.28 -50.21
C ASP A 155 15.54 11.54 -51.06
N ASN A 156 14.46 12.29 -50.79
CA ASN A 156 14.19 13.56 -51.46
C ASN A 156 15.17 14.67 -51.06
N LEU A 157 15.57 14.72 -49.78
CA LEU A 157 16.57 15.68 -49.30
C LEU A 157 17.95 15.38 -49.88
N VAL A 158 18.35 14.10 -49.92
CA VAL A 158 19.61 13.68 -50.57
C VAL A 158 19.62 14.11 -52.03
N LYS A 159 18.56 13.79 -52.79
CA LYS A 159 18.44 14.23 -54.19
C LYS A 159 18.47 15.75 -54.35
N LEU A 160 17.88 16.51 -53.41
CA LEU A 160 17.90 17.97 -53.45
C LEU A 160 19.34 18.50 -53.28
N ILE A 161 20.09 17.93 -52.35
CA ILE A 161 21.50 18.30 -52.10
C ILE A 161 22.35 17.93 -53.33
N GLU A 162 22.20 16.73 -53.88
CA GLU A 162 22.92 16.28 -55.08
C GLU A 162 22.66 17.15 -56.32
N ASN A 163 21.46 17.73 -56.46
CA ASN A 163 21.15 18.64 -57.57
C ASN A 163 21.73 20.05 -57.40
N LEU A 164 22.15 20.42 -56.19
CA LEU A 164 22.71 21.73 -55.86
C LEU A 164 24.23 21.73 -55.82
N ASP A 165 24.85 20.57 -55.57
CA ASP A 165 26.30 20.38 -55.67
C ASP A 165 26.70 20.00 -57.11
N ASP A 166 27.38 20.91 -57.81
CA ASP A 166 28.04 20.61 -59.09
C ASP A 166 29.31 19.75 -58.90
N ASP A 167 29.87 19.73 -57.68
CA ASP A 167 31.00 18.89 -57.29
C ASP A 167 30.51 17.62 -56.59
N LYS A 168 30.69 16.50 -57.29
CA LYS A 168 30.19 15.16 -56.93
C LYS A 168 31.02 14.54 -55.79
N GLU A 169 31.12 15.19 -54.64
CA GLU A 169 31.65 14.53 -53.44
C GLU A 169 30.50 13.75 -52.78
N ALA A 170 30.63 12.43 -52.82
CA ALA A 170 29.68 11.53 -52.19
C ALA A 170 29.58 11.87 -50.70
N ILE A 171 28.38 12.24 -50.25
CA ILE A 171 28.04 12.38 -48.84
C ILE A 171 28.10 10.96 -48.26
N ASP A 172 29.30 10.54 -47.91
CA ASP A 172 29.51 9.27 -47.24
C ASP A 172 28.92 9.40 -45.84
N ASN A 173 28.13 8.40 -45.49
CA ASN A 173 27.36 8.36 -44.26
C ASN A 173 28.31 8.45 -43.07
N ALA A 174 28.48 9.65 -42.50
CA ALA A 174 29.11 9.82 -41.21
C ALA A 174 28.18 9.23 -40.16
N ASP A 175 28.50 7.99 -39.79
CA ASP A 175 27.96 7.25 -38.65
C ASP A 175 28.35 8.02 -37.38
N ASP A 176 27.57 9.04 -37.06
CA ASP A 176 27.67 9.75 -35.79
C ASP A 176 26.98 8.86 -34.74
N GLU A 177 27.79 8.18 -33.94
CA GLU A 177 27.41 7.54 -32.69
C GLU A 177 26.70 8.58 -31.80
N SER A 178 25.37 8.63 -31.89
CA SER A 178 24.55 9.38 -30.95
C SER A 178 24.49 8.59 -29.66
N GLU A 179 24.83 9.25 -28.54
CA GLU A 179 24.74 8.73 -27.18
C GLU A 179 23.46 7.90 -26.99
N GLU A 180 23.70 6.68 -26.52
CA GLU A 180 22.74 5.62 -26.40
C GLU A 180 21.72 5.94 -25.30
N LEU A 181 20.64 6.63 -25.67
CA LEU A 181 19.44 6.67 -24.83
C LEU A 181 18.81 5.28 -24.88
N GLU A 182 18.79 4.61 -23.73
CA GLU A 182 18.29 3.26 -23.50
C GLU A 182 16.76 3.19 -23.70
N ILE A 183 16.31 3.41 -24.93
CA ILE A 183 14.96 3.10 -25.37
C ILE A 183 14.91 1.59 -25.52
N LYS A 184 14.07 0.94 -24.71
CA LYS A 184 13.91 -0.53 -24.66
C LYS A 184 13.30 -1.12 -25.93
N ASP A 185 12.64 -0.27 -26.72
CA ASP A 185 11.93 -0.67 -27.93
C ASP A 185 12.81 -0.38 -29.17
N GLU A 186 13.29 -1.46 -29.78
CA GLU A 186 14.19 -1.42 -30.94
C GLU A 186 13.54 -0.69 -32.13
N GLU A 187 12.22 -0.80 -32.31
CA GLU A 187 11.50 -0.14 -33.42
C GLU A 187 11.46 1.38 -33.25
N LEU A 188 11.21 1.85 -32.02
CA LEU A 188 11.26 3.28 -31.69
C LEU A 188 12.67 3.85 -31.81
N ARG A 189 13.69 3.05 -31.47
CA ARG A 189 15.10 3.44 -31.63
C ARG A 189 15.45 3.64 -33.11
N ILE A 190 15.08 2.70 -33.98
CA ILE A 190 15.28 2.83 -35.44
C ILE A 190 14.55 4.05 -36.00
N PHE A 191 13.31 4.28 -35.55
CA PHE A 191 12.52 5.44 -35.97
C PHE A 191 13.17 6.77 -35.56
N SER A 192 13.61 6.89 -34.30
CA SER A 192 14.23 8.11 -33.77
C SER A 192 15.57 8.43 -34.45
N THR A 193 16.39 7.41 -34.72
CA THR A 193 17.68 7.60 -35.42
C THR A 193 17.45 8.10 -36.85
N GLU A 194 16.47 7.56 -37.58
CA GLU A 194 16.17 8.00 -38.94
C GLU A 194 15.60 9.43 -38.99
N ILE A 195 14.75 9.83 -38.04
CA ILE A 195 14.30 11.23 -37.90
C ILE A 195 15.49 12.17 -37.72
N THR A 196 16.43 11.79 -36.84
CA THR A 196 17.61 12.61 -36.55
C THR A 196 18.46 12.80 -37.81
N ARG A 197 18.62 11.75 -38.63
CA ARG A 197 19.31 11.82 -39.92
C ARG A 197 18.60 12.75 -40.90
N VAL A 198 17.27 12.64 -41.03
CA VAL A 198 16.47 13.53 -41.88
C VAL A 198 16.61 14.99 -41.44
N TRP A 199 16.61 15.25 -40.12
CA TRP A 199 16.80 16.59 -39.59
C TRP A 199 18.17 17.17 -39.96
N LYS A 200 19.25 16.39 -39.82
CA LYS A 200 20.60 16.80 -40.24
C LYS A 200 20.64 17.12 -41.75
N LEU A 201 20.11 16.23 -42.58
CA LEU A 201 20.03 16.43 -44.04
C LEU A 201 19.19 17.65 -44.43
N ALA A 202 18.09 17.92 -43.71
CA ALA A 202 17.26 19.10 -43.97
C ALA A 202 18.02 20.40 -43.67
N SER A 203 18.83 20.42 -42.60
CA SER A 203 19.69 21.56 -42.28
C SER A 203 20.75 21.79 -43.36
N GLU A 204 21.38 20.72 -43.83
CA GLU A 204 22.39 20.78 -44.90
C GLU A 204 21.80 21.25 -46.23
N ALA A 205 20.67 20.67 -46.64
CA ALA A 205 19.93 21.10 -47.83
C ALA A 205 19.57 22.59 -47.77
N ASN A 206 19.13 23.09 -46.61
CA ASN A 206 18.82 24.50 -46.44
C ASN A 206 20.06 25.39 -46.57
N SER A 207 21.23 24.96 -46.07
CA SER A 207 22.50 25.67 -46.26
C SER A 207 22.88 25.76 -47.74
N LYS A 208 22.87 24.62 -48.45
CA LYS A 208 23.21 24.55 -49.88
C LYS A 208 22.26 25.38 -50.76
N VAL A 209 20.95 25.36 -50.49
CA VAL A 209 19.98 26.22 -51.18
C VAL A 209 20.30 27.70 -50.95
N ASN A 210 20.72 28.09 -49.74
CA ASN A 210 21.06 29.46 -49.43
C ASN A 210 22.35 29.91 -50.15
N GLU A 211 23.36 29.06 -50.18
CA GLU A 211 24.60 29.29 -50.94
C GLU A 211 24.31 29.48 -52.44
N TYR A 212 23.51 28.60 -53.04
CA TYR A 212 23.08 28.73 -54.44
C TYR A 212 22.35 30.05 -54.70
N LYS A 213 21.43 30.45 -53.81
CA LYS A 213 20.71 31.74 -53.92
C LYS A 213 21.66 32.93 -53.88
N GLU A 214 22.66 32.92 -53.00
CA GLU A 214 23.64 34.02 -52.90
C GLU A 214 24.58 34.06 -54.11
N ALA A 215 25.03 32.90 -54.60
CA ALA A 215 25.82 32.79 -55.83
C ALA A 215 25.04 33.37 -57.03
N ARG A 216 23.75 33.00 -57.17
CA ARG A 216 22.89 33.49 -58.24
C ARG A 216 22.63 35.01 -58.14
N LYS A 217 22.48 35.54 -56.93
CA LYS A 217 22.40 37.00 -56.70
C LYS A 217 23.68 37.72 -57.09
N LYS A 218 24.84 37.12 -56.84
CA LYS A 218 26.14 37.67 -57.22
C LYS A 218 26.31 37.70 -58.73
N GLU A 219 26.06 36.58 -59.40
CA GLU A 219 26.08 36.49 -60.88
C GLU A 219 25.12 37.50 -61.51
N LYS A 220 23.90 37.64 -60.97
CA LYS A 220 22.94 38.65 -61.44
C LYS A 220 23.51 40.07 -61.33
N ARG A 221 24.12 40.44 -60.19
CA ARG A 221 24.75 41.75 -59.99
C ARG A 221 25.89 41.99 -60.97
N GLU A 222 26.70 40.97 -61.24
CA GLU A 222 27.79 41.03 -62.22
C GLU A 222 27.25 41.23 -63.65
N LEU A 223 26.23 40.48 -64.05
CA LEU A 223 25.56 40.65 -65.34
C LEU A 223 24.90 42.02 -65.47
N GLU A 224 24.22 42.51 -64.43
CA GLU A 224 23.64 43.87 -64.41
C GLU A 224 24.74 44.93 -64.58
N SER A 225 25.86 44.81 -63.87
CA SER A 225 27.00 45.73 -64.02
C SER A 225 27.61 45.70 -65.42
N SER A 226 27.69 44.51 -66.03
CA SER A 226 28.17 44.31 -67.40
C SER A 226 27.21 44.95 -68.41
N VAL A 227 25.90 44.79 -68.23
CA VAL A 227 24.89 45.43 -69.08
C VAL A 227 24.98 46.96 -68.97
N VAL A 228 25.09 47.53 -67.76
CA VAL A 228 25.24 48.97 -67.57
C VAL A 228 26.49 49.48 -68.31
N SER A 229 27.64 48.82 -68.11
CA SER A 229 28.89 49.15 -68.82
C SER A 229 28.72 49.13 -70.35
N LEU A 230 28.11 48.07 -70.90
CA LEU A 230 27.84 47.95 -72.34
C LEU A 230 26.85 49.01 -72.85
N THR A 231 25.89 49.46 -72.04
CA THR A 231 24.97 50.53 -72.42
C THR A 231 25.65 51.90 -72.42
N GLU A 232 26.58 52.14 -71.49
CA GLU A 232 27.41 53.35 -71.45
C GLU A 232 28.36 53.39 -72.66
N GLU A 233 29.05 52.29 -72.96
CA GLU A 233 29.92 52.19 -74.15
C GLU A 233 29.13 52.42 -75.45
N ASN A 234 27.93 51.83 -75.58
CA ASN A 234 27.06 52.09 -76.73
C ASN A 234 26.62 53.56 -76.82
N ARG A 235 26.39 54.22 -75.68
CA ARG A 235 26.05 55.66 -75.64
C ARG A 235 27.23 56.50 -76.12
N ASP A 236 28.44 56.17 -75.70
CA ASP A 236 29.67 56.85 -76.13
C ASP A 236 29.95 56.65 -77.61
N ILE A 237 29.81 55.43 -78.12
CA ILE A 237 29.90 55.12 -79.57
C ILE A 237 28.86 55.93 -80.35
N ASN A 238 27.61 55.99 -79.88
CA ASN A 238 26.54 56.76 -80.53
C ASN A 238 26.86 58.27 -80.52
N SER A 239 27.40 58.80 -79.42
CA SER A 239 27.88 60.18 -79.33
C SER A 239 28.99 60.47 -80.35
N LEU A 240 30.00 59.59 -80.43
CA LEU A 240 31.09 59.68 -81.40
C LEU A 240 30.56 59.63 -82.85
N LEU A 241 29.61 58.76 -83.15
CA LEU A 241 28.96 58.68 -84.46
C LEU A 241 28.22 59.97 -84.82
N ARG A 242 27.48 60.57 -83.88
CA ARG A 242 26.82 61.86 -84.09
C ARG A 242 27.84 62.97 -84.38
N ILE A 243 28.93 63.04 -83.61
CA ILE A 243 30.01 64.01 -83.83
C ILE A 243 30.60 63.80 -85.23
N ALA A 244 30.95 62.56 -85.59
CA ALA A 244 31.51 62.23 -86.90
C ALA A 244 30.56 62.57 -88.06
N LEU A 245 29.25 62.36 -87.90
CA LEU A 245 28.24 62.73 -88.89
C LEU A 245 28.14 64.26 -89.06
N VAL A 246 28.10 65.02 -87.96
CA VAL A 246 28.08 66.49 -88.01
C VAL A 246 29.36 67.04 -88.63
N GLU A 247 30.52 66.48 -88.28
CA GLU A 247 31.81 66.85 -88.86
C GLU A 247 31.82 66.57 -90.37
N LYS A 248 31.37 65.37 -90.80
CA LYS A 248 31.22 65.00 -92.21
C LYS A 248 30.34 65.99 -92.97
N GLU A 249 29.17 66.36 -92.44
CA GLU A 249 28.31 67.36 -93.07
C GLU A 249 28.99 68.74 -93.17
N ALA A 250 29.76 69.14 -92.15
CA ALA A 250 30.53 70.40 -92.18
C ALA A 250 31.65 70.36 -93.24
N VAL A 251 32.33 69.22 -93.40
CA VAL A 251 33.30 69.00 -94.48
C VAL A 251 32.62 69.05 -95.84
N GLU A 252 31.49 68.37 -96.03
CA GLU A 252 30.75 68.39 -97.31
C GLU A 252 30.24 69.80 -97.65
N LYS A 253 29.72 70.56 -96.67
CA LYS A 253 29.30 71.96 -96.84
C LYS A 253 30.46 72.89 -97.18
N SER A 254 31.65 72.67 -96.61
CA SER A 254 32.85 73.46 -96.91
C SER A 254 33.49 73.08 -98.25
N LEU A 255 33.46 71.81 -98.63
CA LEU A 255 33.92 71.32 -99.93
C LEU A 255 33.05 71.84 -101.09
N ASN A 256 31.73 71.87 -100.91
CA ASN A 256 30.78 72.40 -101.91
C ASN A 256 30.93 73.91 -102.15
N LYS A 257 31.58 74.66 -101.24
CA LYS A 257 31.91 76.09 -101.42
C LYS A 257 33.19 76.33 -102.25
N LEU A 258 34.03 75.32 -102.50
CA LEU A 258 35.24 75.44 -103.32
C LEU A 258 34.99 74.97 -104.78
N LYS A 259 34.51 75.87 -105.62
CA LYS A 259 34.47 75.68 -107.09
C LYS A 259 35.71 76.31 -107.74
N GLY A 260 36.84 75.60 -107.75
CA GLY A 260 38.08 76.01 -108.43
C GLY A 260 39.32 75.18 -108.07
N ASN A 261 40.25 75.05 -109.03
CA ASN A 261 41.57 74.38 -109.13
C ASN A 261 42.08 73.36 -108.06
N ASN A 262 42.72 72.28 -108.55
CA ASN A 262 43.05 71.05 -107.80
C ASN A 262 44.01 71.21 -106.60
N GLU A 263 44.89 72.21 -106.60
CA GLU A 263 45.91 72.37 -105.53
C GLU A 263 45.32 72.99 -104.24
N GLN A 264 44.37 73.93 -104.36
CA GLN A 264 43.73 74.59 -103.21
C GLN A 264 42.77 73.65 -102.45
N LYS A 265 42.17 72.69 -103.17
CA LYS A 265 41.35 71.63 -102.55
C LYS A 265 42.17 70.71 -101.67
N ARG A 266 43.41 70.39 -102.05
CA ARG A 266 44.27 69.45 -101.31
C ARG A 266 44.76 70.01 -99.97
N VAL A 267 45.12 71.30 -99.94
CA VAL A 267 45.55 71.97 -98.70
C VAL A 267 44.38 72.20 -97.74
N ALA A 268 43.19 72.55 -98.26
CA ALA A 268 41.98 72.68 -97.45
C ALA A 268 41.50 71.33 -96.89
N LEU A 269 41.56 70.25 -97.67
CA LEU A 269 41.27 68.89 -97.21
C LEU A 269 42.18 68.46 -96.05
N LEU A 270 43.47 68.80 -96.11
CA LEU A 270 44.43 68.49 -95.03
C LEU A 270 44.16 69.30 -93.76
N GLN A 271 43.87 70.60 -93.87
CA GLN A 271 43.53 71.44 -92.70
C GLN A 271 42.17 71.07 -92.08
N ILE A 272 41.21 70.63 -92.89
CA ILE A 272 39.92 70.14 -92.42
C ILE A 272 40.08 68.78 -91.72
N ALA A 273 40.89 67.88 -92.28
CA ALA A 273 41.22 66.61 -91.63
C ALA A 273 41.97 66.83 -90.30
N GLU A 274 42.88 67.80 -90.22
CA GLU A 274 43.62 68.15 -89.01
C GLU A 274 42.71 68.73 -87.90
N ARG A 275 41.75 69.59 -88.26
CA ARG A 275 40.74 70.10 -87.30
C ARG A 275 39.73 69.03 -86.87
N GLY A 276 39.32 68.15 -87.77
CA GLY A 276 38.45 67.03 -87.46
C GLY A 276 39.10 66.04 -86.50
N LEU A 277 40.39 65.76 -86.67
CA LEU A 277 41.15 64.89 -85.75
C LEU A 277 41.26 65.49 -84.33
N GLN A 278 41.41 66.81 -84.22
CA GLN A 278 41.45 67.52 -82.93
C GLN A 278 40.10 67.54 -82.21
N ARG A 279 38.97 67.63 -82.94
CA ARG A 279 37.62 67.64 -82.34
C ARG A 279 37.11 66.25 -81.93
N VAL A 280 37.56 65.20 -82.60
CA VAL A 280 37.24 63.80 -82.27
C VAL A 280 38.20 63.24 -81.18
N GLY A 281 39.03 64.11 -80.57
CA GLY A 281 39.79 63.78 -79.37
C GLY A 281 41.14 63.10 -79.59
N PHE A 282 41.65 63.04 -80.84
CA PHE A 282 42.96 62.44 -81.15
C PHE A 282 44.13 63.44 -81.13
N GLY A 283 43.96 64.60 -80.47
CA GLY A 283 44.97 65.66 -80.35
C GLY A 283 45.28 65.99 -78.88
N PHE A 284 46.58 66.06 -78.58
CA PHE A 284 47.20 66.34 -77.28
C PHE A 284 46.50 67.40 -76.41
N MET A 285 46.34 67.08 -75.12
CA MET A 285 45.71 67.89 -74.07
C MET A 285 46.30 69.31 -73.95
N MET A 286 45.46 70.35 -74.09
CA MET A 286 45.67 71.64 -73.39
C MET A 286 44.37 72.45 -73.33
N GLY A 287 43.77 72.53 -72.14
CA GLY A 287 43.13 73.72 -71.56
C GLY A 287 41.92 74.41 -72.23
N SER A 288 40.88 74.59 -71.41
CA SER A 288 39.96 75.76 -71.35
C SER A 288 38.55 75.62 -71.93
N GLY A 289 37.60 75.32 -71.02
CA GLY A 289 36.64 76.33 -70.54
C GLY A 289 35.39 76.64 -71.37
N SER A 290 34.24 76.20 -70.84
CA SER A 290 32.95 76.92 -70.72
C SER A 290 32.23 77.39 -72.00
N HIS A 291 31.02 76.91 -72.25
CA HIS A 291 29.80 77.57 -71.77
C HIS A 291 28.56 76.89 -72.37
N GLU A 292 27.68 76.56 -71.43
CA GLU A 292 26.30 76.15 -71.52
C GLU A 292 25.43 77.16 -72.30
N GLN A 293 24.53 76.68 -73.16
CA GLN A 293 23.32 77.42 -73.49
C GLN A 293 22.22 76.46 -73.93
N ALA A 294 21.31 76.24 -72.99
CA ALA A 294 19.93 75.90 -73.24
C ALA A 294 19.25 77.01 -74.05
N ILE A 295 18.21 76.64 -74.80
CA ILE A 295 16.87 77.26 -74.84
C ILE A 295 16.15 76.80 -76.11
N GLU A 296 15.00 76.16 -75.88
CA GLU A 296 13.69 76.33 -76.50
C GLU A 296 13.66 76.89 -77.95
N THR A 297 12.84 76.38 -78.87
CA THR A 297 11.39 76.64 -78.85
C THR A 297 10.71 75.91 -80.01
N SER A 298 9.49 75.43 -79.73
CA SER A 298 8.27 75.72 -80.47
C SER A 298 8.30 75.83 -82.00
N GLY A 299 7.64 74.86 -82.63
CA GLY A 299 6.30 75.14 -83.17
C GLY A 299 6.15 75.40 -84.66
N ILE A 300 4.88 75.70 -84.96
CA ILE A 300 4.34 76.28 -86.21
C ILE A 300 4.36 75.25 -87.36
N SER A 301 3.36 75.09 -88.23
CA SER A 301 2.41 76.05 -88.77
C SER A 301 1.34 75.24 -89.52
N SER A 302 0.07 75.55 -89.35
CA SER A 302 -0.62 76.58 -90.14
C SER A 302 -0.84 76.15 -91.58
N SER A 303 -2.14 76.04 -91.90
CA SER A 303 -2.80 76.64 -93.06
C SER A 303 -2.38 76.11 -94.44
N THR A 304 -3.21 76.13 -95.46
CA THR A 304 -4.27 77.08 -95.83
C THR A 304 -4.97 76.39 -97.01
N ALA A 305 -6.30 76.37 -97.04
CA ALA A 305 -7.10 77.11 -98.01
C ALA A 305 -6.80 76.83 -99.50
N SER A 306 -7.75 76.18 -100.17
CA SER A 306 -8.08 76.36 -101.59
C SER A 306 -9.45 75.72 -101.80
N THR A 307 -10.55 76.48 -101.78
CA THR A 307 -11.24 77.03 -102.97
C THR A 307 -11.42 76.01 -104.08
N THR A 308 -12.67 75.64 -104.38
CA THR A 308 -13.26 75.76 -105.72
C THR A 308 -14.75 75.43 -105.65
N ASP A 309 -15.56 76.45 -105.93
CA ASP A 309 -16.96 76.34 -106.33
C ASP A 309 -17.06 75.39 -107.52
N SER A 310 -17.78 74.28 -107.36
CA SER A 310 -18.42 73.60 -108.47
C SER A 310 -19.51 72.67 -107.94
N GLU A 311 -20.72 72.87 -108.46
CA GLU A 311 -21.78 71.85 -108.53
C GLU A 311 -22.53 71.54 -107.23
N CYS A 312 -23.51 72.40 -106.96
CA CYS A 312 -24.57 72.29 -105.94
C CYS A 312 -25.49 71.04 -106.06
N GLU A 313 -25.07 69.98 -106.76
CA GLU A 313 -25.74 68.67 -106.81
C GLU A 313 -24.81 67.49 -106.46
N GLU A 314 -23.48 67.58 -106.65
CA GLU A 314 -22.52 66.50 -106.30
C GLU A 314 -22.05 66.60 -104.83
N GLU A 315 -22.01 67.81 -104.25
CA GLU A 315 -21.80 68.02 -102.81
C GLU A 315 -22.92 67.42 -101.96
N VAL A 316 -24.17 67.45 -102.44
CA VAL A 316 -25.32 66.86 -101.72
C VAL A 316 -25.21 65.34 -101.69
N VAL A 317 -24.75 64.71 -102.77
CA VAL A 317 -24.53 63.26 -102.85
C VAL A 317 -23.31 62.82 -102.03
N SER A 318 -22.22 63.61 -102.05
CA SER A 318 -21.03 63.37 -101.22
C SER A 318 -21.29 63.57 -99.72
N LEU A 319 -22.06 64.62 -99.37
CA LEU A 319 -22.52 64.87 -98.02
C LEU A 319 -23.47 63.75 -97.54
N ALA A 320 -24.40 63.29 -98.40
CA ALA A 320 -25.28 62.17 -98.09
C ALA A 320 -24.50 60.87 -97.84
N SER A 321 -23.48 60.58 -98.65
CA SER A 321 -22.58 59.42 -98.47
C SER A 321 -21.75 59.52 -97.18
N MET A 322 -21.25 60.72 -96.86
CA MET A 322 -20.53 60.98 -95.60
C MET A 322 -21.44 60.81 -94.39
N VAL A 323 -22.66 61.36 -94.43
CA VAL A 323 -23.67 61.20 -93.39
C VAL A 323 -24.08 59.72 -93.25
N GLU A 324 -24.26 59.00 -94.35
CA GLU A 324 -24.58 57.56 -94.32
C GLU A 324 -23.46 56.75 -93.67
N LYS A 325 -22.19 57.05 -93.99
CA LYS A 325 -21.02 56.41 -93.37
C LYS A 325 -20.93 56.73 -91.88
N ILE A 326 -21.16 57.98 -91.49
CA ILE A 326 -21.22 58.39 -90.07
C ILE A 326 -22.36 57.65 -89.36
N MET A 327 -23.56 57.59 -89.94
CA MET A 327 -24.69 56.87 -89.36
C MET A 327 -24.44 55.37 -89.22
N LYS A 328 -23.80 54.73 -90.21
CA LYS A 328 -23.41 53.31 -90.13
C LYS A 328 -22.36 53.08 -89.03
N ASN A 329 -21.36 53.96 -88.93
CA ASN A 329 -20.35 53.90 -87.86
C ASN A 329 -20.99 54.10 -86.48
N LEU A 330 -21.84 55.11 -86.31
CA LEU A 330 -22.56 55.34 -85.05
C LEU A 330 -23.48 54.16 -84.68
N ARG A 331 -24.15 53.53 -85.65
CA ARG A 331 -24.94 52.31 -85.39
C ARG A 331 -24.10 51.12 -84.95
N LEU A 332 -22.91 50.94 -85.53
CA LEU A 332 -21.96 49.92 -85.11
C LEU A 332 -21.44 50.20 -83.69
N GLU A 333 -21.08 51.44 -83.40
CA GLU A 333 -20.62 51.87 -82.08
C GLU A 333 -21.71 51.69 -81.01
N ILE A 334 -22.95 52.10 -81.29
CA ILE A 334 -24.10 51.86 -80.42
C ILE A 334 -24.30 50.35 -80.16
N SER A 335 -24.12 49.52 -81.19
CA SER A 335 -24.25 48.06 -81.05
C SER A 335 -23.10 47.46 -80.22
N GLN A 336 -21.89 47.98 -80.36
CA GLN A 336 -20.72 47.57 -79.56
C GLN A 336 -20.86 47.99 -78.11
N LEU A 337 -21.27 49.23 -77.84
CA LEU A 337 -21.51 49.76 -76.49
C LEU A 337 -22.63 48.99 -75.77
N ARG A 338 -23.69 48.58 -76.48
CA ARG A 338 -24.73 47.73 -75.92
C ARG A 338 -24.20 46.34 -75.54
N ARG A 339 -23.34 45.76 -76.37
CA ARG A 339 -22.72 44.45 -76.08
C ARG A 339 -21.78 44.55 -74.88
N SER A 340 -20.96 45.60 -74.79
CA SER A 340 -20.08 45.82 -73.64
C SER A 340 -20.85 46.13 -72.35
N LEU A 341 -21.99 46.83 -72.46
CA LEU A 341 -22.88 47.05 -71.31
C LEU A 341 -23.48 45.73 -70.82
N GLU A 342 -23.92 44.87 -71.72
CA GLU A 342 -24.50 43.58 -71.36
C GLU A 342 -23.44 42.63 -70.77
N GLU A 343 -22.24 42.60 -71.34
CA GLU A 343 -21.09 41.87 -70.79
C GLU A 343 -20.76 42.36 -69.38
N SER A 344 -20.67 43.69 -69.17
CA SER A 344 -20.43 44.27 -67.85
C SER A 344 -21.54 43.94 -66.83
N ARG A 345 -22.81 43.86 -67.26
CA ARG A 345 -23.91 43.42 -66.39
C ARG A 345 -23.76 41.95 -66.00
N SER A 346 -23.45 41.09 -66.96
CA SER A 346 -23.24 39.66 -66.69
C SER A 346 -22.06 39.41 -65.73
N ASP A 347 -20.98 40.17 -65.88
CA ASP A 347 -19.84 40.12 -64.97
C ASP A 347 -20.20 40.64 -63.57
N ASN A 348 -21.02 41.70 -63.48
CA ASN A 348 -21.50 42.21 -62.21
C ASN A 348 -22.41 41.20 -61.49
N GLU A 349 -23.32 40.53 -62.20
CA GLU A 349 -24.15 39.44 -61.64
C GLU A 349 -23.30 38.27 -61.15
N ARG A 350 -22.26 37.89 -61.91
CA ARG A 350 -21.32 36.85 -61.51
C ARG A 350 -20.56 37.23 -60.24
N LEU A 351 -20.02 38.46 -60.16
CA LEU A 351 -19.37 38.97 -58.97
C LEU A 351 -20.32 39.01 -57.78
N GLN A 352 -21.55 39.48 -57.96
CA GLN A 352 -22.57 39.48 -56.92
C GLN A 352 -22.86 38.08 -56.39
N SER A 353 -22.97 37.08 -57.28
CA SER A 353 -23.16 35.68 -56.87
C SER A 353 -21.98 35.11 -56.08
N LEU A 354 -20.75 35.49 -56.44
CA LEU A 354 -19.53 35.07 -55.74
C LEU A 354 -19.45 35.74 -54.37
N THR A 355 -19.75 37.03 -54.28
CA THR A 355 -19.83 37.76 -53.01
C THR A 355 -20.91 37.19 -52.09
N GLN A 356 -22.09 36.82 -52.63
CA GLN A 356 -23.14 36.18 -51.84
C GLN A 356 -22.70 34.81 -51.29
N LYS A 357 -22.04 33.99 -52.11
CA LYS A 357 -21.48 32.70 -51.66
C LYS A 357 -20.41 32.88 -50.59
N GLN A 358 -19.54 33.89 -50.75
CA GLN A 358 -18.55 34.22 -49.73
C GLN A 358 -19.22 34.68 -48.43
N ALA A 359 -20.25 35.52 -48.50
CA ALA A 359 -20.99 35.97 -47.33
C ALA A 359 -21.66 34.82 -46.58
N GLN A 360 -22.31 33.89 -47.30
CA GLN A 360 -22.91 32.69 -46.72
C GLN A 360 -21.88 31.79 -46.05
N MET A 361 -20.73 31.56 -46.69
CA MET A 361 -19.65 30.76 -46.12
C MET A 361 -19.05 31.41 -44.87
N ILE A 362 -18.93 32.75 -44.85
CA ILE A 362 -18.49 33.47 -43.65
C ILE A 362 -19.51 33.29 -42.53
N GLU A 363 -20.81 33.41 -42.81
CA GLU A 363 -21.87 33.22 -41.82
C GLU A 363 -21.86 31.80 -41.24
N GLU A 364 -21.76 30.77 -42.09
CA GLU A 364 -21.64 29.37 -41.65
C GLU A 364 -20.38 29.14 -40.79
N ASN A 365 -19.23 29.67 -41.22
CA ASN A 365 -17.99 29.57 -40.44
C ASN A 365 -18.09 30.31 -39.11
N THR A 366 -18.78 31.47 -39.06
CA THR A 366 -18.97 32.18 -37.78
C THR A 366 -19.82 31.38 -36.81
N LEU A 367 -20.88 30.71 -37.28
CA LEU A 367 -21.69 29.83 -36.42
C LEU A 367 -20.86 28.65 -35.91
N TYR A 368 -20.09 28.01 -36.79
CA TYR A 368 -19.22 26.90 -36.40
C TYR A 368 -18.17 27.31 -35.36
N ILE A 369 -17.57 28.50 -35.50
CA ILE A 369 -16.64 29.04 -34.49
C ILE A 369 -17.36 29.23 -33.15
N THR A 370 -18.57 29.81 -33.14
CA THR A 370 -19.32 29.98 -31.88
C THR A 370 -19.69 28.65 -31.22
N GLU A 371 -20.04 27.61 -31.99
CA GLU A 371 -20.30 26.27 -31.44
C GLU A 371 -19.04 25.65 -30.82
N LEU A 372 -17.87 25.87 -31.43
CA LEU A 372 -16.59 25.42 -30.87
C LEU A 372 -16.24 26.17 -29.59
N GLU A 373 -16.43 27.48 -29.54
CA GLU A 373 -16.22 28.29 -28.33
C GLU A 373 -17.15 27.84 -27.19
N ASP A 374 -18.41 27.54 -27.49
CA ASP A 374 -19.38 27.03 -26.51
C ASP A 374 -18.96 25.66 -25.97
N ARG A 375 -18.51 24.76 -26.86
CA ARG A 375 -17.98 23.45 -26.47
C ARG A 375 -16.72 23.59 -25.62
N GLU A 376 -15.82 24.51 -25.96
CA GLU A 376 -14.64 24.80 -25.17
C GLU A 376 -15.03 25.26 -23.76
N ARG A 377 -15.96 26.22 -23.63
CA ARG A 377 -16.42 26.71 -22.32
C ARG A 377 -17.01 25.60 -21.45
N VAL A 378 -17.84 24.72 -22.03
CA VAL A 378 -18.41 23.57 -21.30
C VAL A 378 -17.32 22.59 -20.88
N LEU A 379 -16.36 22.30 -21.75
CA LEU A 379 -15.25 21.42 -21.40
C LEU A 379 -14.37 22.01 -20.30
N THR A 380 -14.10 23.32 -20.33
CA THR A 380 -13.36 24.01 -19.25
C THR A 380 -14.10 23.90 -17.92
N GLN A 381 -15.41 24.16 -17.90
CA GLN A 381 -16.21 24.02 -16.69
C GLN A 381 -16.19 22.58 -16.16
N ASN A 382 -16.37 21.58 -17.04
CA ASN A 382 -16.32 20.17 -16.64
C ASN A 382 -14.94 19.78 -16.06
N VAL A 383 -13.86 20.31 -16.62
CA VAL A 383 -12.51 20.08 -16.08
C VAL A 383 -12.36 20.71 -14.70
N ASP A 384 -12.86 21.93 -14.50
CA ASP A 384 -12.81 22.61 -13.20
C ASP A 384 -13.63 21.87 -12.14
N GLU A 385 -14.83 21.37 -12.49
CA GLU A 385 -15.66 20.54 -11.62
C GLU A 385 -14.96 19.23 -11.23
N LEU A 386 -14.40 18.50 -12.19
CA LEU A 386 -13.62 17.29 -11.93
C LEU A 386 -12.38 17.57 -11.06
N LEU A 387 -11.71 18.71 -11.25
CA LEU A 387 -10.57 19.11 -10.41
C LEU A 387 -10.99 19.38 -8.96
N MET A 388 -12.20 19.90 -8.74
CA MET A 388 -12.74 20.08 -7.39
C MET A 388 -13.09 18.74 -6.75
N GLU A 389 -13.74 17.82 -7.48
CA GLU A 389 -14.03 16.47 -7.01
C GLU A 389 -12.75 15.69 -6.66
N ILE A 390 -11.69 15.81 -7.47
CA ILE A 390 -10.38 15.21 -7.18
C ILE A 390 -9.82 15.75 -5.86
N LYS A 391 -9.86 17.07 -5.63
CA LYS A 391 -9.37 17.65 -4.36
C LYS A 391 -10.18 17.19 -3.15
N GLU A 392 -11.49 17.06 -3.29
CA GLU A 392 -12.36 16.58 -2.21
C GLU A 392 -12.08 15.10 -1.87
N THR A 393 -11.95 14.26 -2.90
CA THR A 393 -11.62 12.83 -2.73
C THR A 393 -10.20 12.65 -2.18
N GLU A 394 -9.22 13.45 -2.59
CA GLU A 394 -7.88 13.46 -2.02
C GLU A 394 -7.89 13.83 -0.53
N ALA A 395 -8.68 14.84 -0.13
CA ALA A 395 -8.85 15.21 1.26
C ALA A 395 -9.54 14.12 2.09
N GLU A 396 -10.50 13.41 1.50
CA GLU A 396 -11.12 12.25 2.12
C GLU A 396 -10.12 11.10 2.30
N VAL A 397 -9.34 10.76 1.27
CA VAL A 397 -8.28 9.75 1.37
C VAL A 397 -7.27 10.12 2.45
N ALA A 398 -6.91 11.41 2.59
CA ALA A 398 -6.03 11.88 3.65
C ALA A 398 -6.63 11.65 5.05
N ARG A 399 -7.94 11.94 5.24
CA ARG A 399 -8.65 11.67 6.49
C ARG A 399 -8.69 10.19 6.84
N TRP A 400 -9.00 9.33 5.86
CA TRP A 400 -9.01 7.88 6.07
C TRP A 400 -7.63 7.34 6.42
N ARG A 401 -6.57 7.87 5.79
CA ARG A 401 -5.19 7.52 6.12
C ARG A 401 -4.84 7.87 7.56
N GLU A 402 -5.15 9.08 8.00
CA GLU A 402 -4.90 9.52 9.38
C GLU A 402 -5.66 8.66 10.39
N ALA A 403 -6.92 8.31 10.11
CA ALA A 403 -7.70 7.41 10.96
C ALA A 403 -7.05 6.02 11.07
N CYS A 404 -6.60 5.44 9.95
CA CYS A 404 -5.88 4.17 9.96
C CYS A 404 -4.57 4.24 10.73
N GLU A 405 -3.80 5.32 10.61
CA GLU A 405 -2.57 5.52 11.37
C GLU A 405 -2.85 5.56 12.89
N LEU A 406 -3.89 6.27 13.32
CA LEU A 406 -4.31 6.32 14.72
C LEU A 406 -4.78 4.96 15.25
N GLU A 407 -5.51 4.17 14.45
CA GLU A 407 -5.91 2.81 14.81
C GLU A 407 -4.70 1.88 14.97
N VAL A 408 -3.71 1.99 14.07
CA VAL A 408 -2.46 1.23 14.17
C VAL A 408 -1.68 1.62 15.43
N GLU A 409 -1.58 2.91 15.75
CA GLU A 409 -0.95 3.38 16.97
C GLU A 409 -1.67 2.90 18.24
N ALA A 410 -3.01 2.92 18.24
CA ALA A 410 -3.81 2.37 19.33
C ALA A 410 -3.61 0.86 19.48
N GLY A 411 -3.62 0.11 18.37
CA GLY A 411 -3.34 -1.32 18.35
C GLY A 411 -1.95 -1.65 18.88
N LYS A 412 -0.94 -0.86 18.54
CA LYS A 412 0.42 -1.02 19.06
C LYS A 412 0.47 -0.82 20.58
N LYS A 413 -0.20 0.20 21.12
CA LYS A 413 -0.27 0.43 22.57
C LYS A 413 -0.94 -0.73 23.30
N GLU A 414 -2.04 -1.26 22.76
CA GLU A 414 -2.73 -2.42 23.35
C GLU A 414 -1.85 -3.68 23.36
N VAL A 415 -1.08 -3.91 22.29
CA VAL A 415 -0.11 -5.01 22.23
C VAL A 415 0.99 -4.83 23.29
N GLU A 416 1.55 -3.64 23.41
CA GLU A 416 2.56 -3.33 24.43
C GLU A 416 2.02 -3.54 25.87
N GLU A 417 0.75 -3.24 26.13
CA GLU A 417 0.10 -3.50 27.42
C GLU A 417 -0.13 -5.01 27.65
N ARG A 418 -0.61 -5.74 26.64
CA ARG A 418 -0.74 -7.20 26.69
C ARG A 418 0.59 -7.88 26.95
N ASP A 419 1.67 -7.43 26.32
CA ASP A 419 3.01 -7.99 26.53
C ASP A 419 3.48 -7.82 27.98
N LYS A 420 3.19 -6.66 28.61
CA LYS A 420 3.47 -6.44 30.05
C LYS A 420 2.69 -7.44 30.92
N LEU A 421 1.41 -7.66 30.62
CA LEU A 421 0.60 -8.64 31.35
C LEU A 421 1.13 -10.07 31.18
N VAL A 422 1.52 -10.45 29.96
CA VAL A 422 2.14 -11.75 29.68
C VAL A 422 3.44 -11.92 30.48
N LEU A 423 4.26 -10.89 30.60
CA LEU A 423 5.48 -10.93 31.43
C LEU A 423 5.16 -11.16 32.91
N ILE A 424 4.16 -10.47 33.45
CA ILE A 424 3.72 -10.65 34.85
C ILE A 424 3.19 -12.06 35.07
N LEU A 425 2.30 -12.54 34.20
CA LEU A 425 1.73 -13.89 34.30
C LEU A 425 2.81 -14.97 34.18
N LYS A 426 3.81 -14.80 33.31
CA LYS A 426 4.97 -15.70 33.23
C LYS A 426 5.74 -15.73 34.55
N GLN A 427 5.96 -14.56 35.17
CA GLN A 427 6.64 -14.49 36.45
C GLN A 427 5.84 -15.16 37.58
N GLU A 428 4.52 -15.00 37.60
CA GLU A 428 3.64 -15.68 38.56
C GLU A 428 3.59 -17.19 38.35
N LEU A 429 3.58 -17.63 37.09
CA LEU A 429 3.66 -19.05 36.73
C LEU A 429 4.98 -19.67 37.21
N GLU A 430 6.11 -19.01 37.02
CA GLU A 430 7.40 -19.50 37.53
C GLU A 430 7.44 -19.53 39.07
N LYS A 431 6.85 -18.55 39.76
CA LYS A 431 6.73 -18.56 41.23
C LYS A 431 5.89 -19.75 41.73
N THR A 432 4.74 -20.00 41.11
CA THR A 432 3.86 -21.12 41.49
C THR A 432 4.49 -22.46 41.19
N LYS A 433 5.19 -22.58 40.06
CA LYS A 433 5.98 -23.77 39.71
C LYS A 433 7.08 -24.04 40.74
N ALA A 434 7.86 -23.04 41.13
CA ALA A 434 8.89 -23.18 42.17
C ALA A 434 8.28 -23.59 43.53
N ALA A 435 7.14 -22.99 43.91
CA ALA A 435 6.43 -23.36 45.13
C ALA A 435 5.92 -24.82 45.09
N LEU A 436 5.42 -25.26 43.93
CA LEU A 436 4.98 -26.63 43.71
C LEU A 436 6.16 -27.61 43.79
N GLU A 437 7.30 -27.31 43.18
CA GLU A 437 8.53 -28.12 43.27
C GLU A 437 8.98 -28.29 44.74
N ILE A 438 8.97 -27.22 45.54
CA ILE A 438 9.28 -27.26 46.97
C ILE A 438 8.28 -28.16 47.72
N SER A 439 6.98 -28.01 47.43
CA SER A 439 5.93 -28.82 48.09
C SER A 439 6.05 -30.31 47.74
N ASN A 440 6.40 -30.62 46.50
CA ASN A 440 6.63 -31.99 46.03
C ASN A 440 7.89 -32.58 46.68
N GLY A 441 8.96 -31.78 46.83
CA GLY A 441 10.13 -32.18 47.61
C GLY A 441 9.81 -32.50 49.07
N LYS A 442 8.97 -31.69 49.72
CA LYS A 442 8.49 -31.96 51.10
C LYS A 442 7.65 -33.24 51.18
N LEU A 443 6.80 -33.48 50.19
CA LEU A 443 5.98 -34.69 50.13
C LEU A 443 6.86 -35.94 50.01
N LYS A 444 7.86 -35.93 49.12
CA LYS A 444 8.84 -37.03 49.00
C LYS A 444 9.59 -37.30 50.32
N LEU A 445 10.04 -36.25 51.01
CA LEU A 445 10.68 -36.42 52.32
C LEU A 445 9.73 -37.03 53.37
N LYS A 446 8.43 -36.68 53.34
CA LYS A 446 7.43 -37.30 54.21
C LYS A 446 7.18 -38.76 53.85
N GLU A 447 7.16 -39.10 52.56
CA GLU A 447 7.05 -40.49 52.08
C GLU A 447 8.25 -41.33 52.54
N GLU A 448 9.47 -40.82 52.40
CA GLU A 448 10.70 -41.47 52.88
C GLU A 448 10.70 -41.61 54.42
N LEU A 449 10.25 -40.59 55.14
CA LEU A 449 10.12 -40.64 56.60
C LEU A 449 9.05 -41.66 57.04
N ALA A 450 7.93 -41.74 56.34
CA ALA A 450 6.90 -42.75 56.61
C ALA A 450 7.44 -44.17 56.30
N ALA A 451 8.16 -44.35 55.19
CA ALA A 451 8.77 -45.63 54.84
C ALA A 451 9.81 -46.07 55.88
N THR A 452 10.67 -45.16 56.36
CA THR A 452 11.65 -45.46 57.40
C THR A 452 11.00 -45.72 58.76
N ALA A 453 9.96 -44.98 59.14
CA ALA A 453 9.19 -45.24 60.35
C ALA A 453 8.50 -46.60 60.30
N MET A 454 7.87 -46.97 59.17
CA MET A 454 7.29 -48.30 58.97
C MET A 454 8.35 -49.40 59.05
N ALA A 455 9.53 -49.20 58.46
CA ALA A 455 10.63 -50.17 58.55
C ALA A 455 11.16 -50.30 59.99
N ALA A 456 11.28 -49.20 60.73
CA ALA A 456 11.69 -49.19 62.13
C ALA A 456 10.65 -49.87 63.04
N GLN A 457 9.36 -49.61 62.83
CA GLN A 457 8.27 -50.30 63.51
C GLN A 457 8.34 -51.81 63.25
N ALA A 458 8.45 -52.21 61.99
CA ALA A 458 8.56 -53.63 61.62
C ALA A 458 9.82 -54.30 62.20
N ALA A 459 10.91 -53.55 62.40
CA ALA A 459 12.10 -54.05 63.09
C ALA A 459 11.86 -54.18 64.61
N GLY A 460 11.18 -53.21 65.22
CA GLY A 460 10.78 -53.23 66.63
C GLY A 460 9.84 -54.38 66.96
N GLU A 461 8.82 -54.61 66.14
CA GLU A 461 7.88 -55.74 66.28
C GLU A 461 8.60 -57.09 66.17
N ARG A 462 9.53 -57.25 65.21
CA ARG A 462 10.36 -58.45 65.13
C ARG A 462 11.23 -58.66 66.37
N SER A 463 11.79 -57.58 66.94
CA SER A 463 12.57 -57.64 68.18
C SER A 463 11.72 -58.07 69.37
N LEU A 464 10.51 -57.52 69.50
CA LEU A 464 9.55 -57.89 70.53
C LEU A 464 9.13 -59.36 70.41
N GLN A 465 8.77 -59.81 69.21
CA GLN A 465 8.44 -61.22 68.95
C GLN A 465 9.59 -62.16 69.33
N LEU A 466 10.84 -61.78 69.05
CA LEU A 466 12.01 -62.54 69.48
C LEU A 466 12.15 -62.55 71.01
N ALA A 467 11.94 -61.42 71.69
CA ALA A 467 11.98 -61.36 73.15
C ALA A 467 10.88 -62.23 73.79
N ASP A 468 9.65 -62.17 73.27
CA ASP A 468 8.52 -62.98 73.73
C ASP A 468 8.77 -64.47 73.52
N SER A 469 9.30 -64.86 72.36
CA SER A 469 9.70 -66.25 72.08
C SER A 469 10.78 -66.75 73.05
N ARG A 470 11.77 -65.91 73.38
CA ARG A 470 12.82 -66.24 74.37
C ARG A 470 12.26 -66.32 75.79
N ALA A 471 11.37 -65.40 76.16
CA ALA A 471 10.71 -65.40 77.46
C ALA A 471 9.82 -66.63 77.62
N ALA A 472 9.09 -67.04 76.58
CA ALA A 472 8.31 -68.28 76.57
C ALA A 472 9.22 -69.50 76.78
N GLN A 473 10.31 -69.63 76.02
CA GLN A 473 11.29 -70.72 76.20
C GLN A 473 11.89 -70.74 77.61
N LEU A 474 12.17 -69.58 78.21
CA LEU A 474 12.67 -69.49 79.58
C LEU A 474 11.60 -69.91 80.60
N ARG A 475 10.33 -69.54 80.41
CA ARG A 475 9.21 -69.98 81.25
C ARG A 475 9.07 -71.50 81.19
N ASP A 476 9.04 -72.09 80.00
CA ASP A 476 8.96 -73.54 79.83
C ASP A 476 10.09 -74.26 80.57
N ARG A 477 11.32 -73.71 80.50
CA ARG A 477 12.47 -74.25 81.21
C ARG A 477 12.36 -74.09 82.73
N VAL A 478 11.82 -72.98 83.22
CA VAL A 478 11.56 -72.77 84.66
C VAL A 478 10.46 -73.72 85.14
N GLU A 479 9.39 -73.90 84.39
CA GLU A 479 8.32 -74.86 84.69
C GLU A 479 8.86 -76.28 84.76
N GLU A 480 9.69 -76.70 83.79
CA GLU A 480 10.36 -77.99 83.81
C GLU A 480 11.28 -78.15 85.03
N LEU A 481 12.09 -77.14 85.35
CA LEU A 481 12.92 -77.16 86.57
C LEU A 481 12.08 -77.20 87.85
N THR A 482 10.92 -76.52 87.86
CA THR A 482 9.98 -76.52 89.00
C THR A 482 9.35 -77.89 89.17
N LYS A 483 8.93 -78.53 88.08
CA LYS A 483 8.44 -79.91 88.07
C LYS A 483 9.52 -80.88 88.55
N GLN A 484 10.77 -80.73 88.09
CA GLN A 484 11.89 -81.51 88.61
C GLN A 484 12.12 -81.28 90.11
N LEU A 485 11.91 -80.06 90.61
CA LEU A 485 12.00 -79.72 92.02
C LEU A 485 10.85 -80.33 92.82
N GLU A 486 9.60 -80.28 92.33
CA GLU A 486 8.44 -80.96 92.93
C GLU A 486 8.60 -82.48 92.92
N GLU A 487 9.17 -83.08 91.86
CA GLU A 487 9.52 -84.50 91.81
C GLU A 487 10.65 -84.86 92.79
N ALA A 488 11.66 -84.00 92.93
CA ALA A 488 12.71 -84.18 93.94
C ALA A 488 12.17 -84.03 95.37
N GLU A 489 11.30 -83.04 95.61
CA GLU A 489 10.64 -82.77 96.88
C GLU A 489 9.65 -83.88 97.25
N SER A 490 8.89 -84.42 96.29
CA SER A 490 8.00 -85.57 96.52
C SER A 490 8.80 -86.86 96.79
N ARG A 491 9.97 -87.06 96.14
CA ARG A 491 10.93 -88.12 96.51
C ARG A 491 11.54 -87.90 97.90
N GLU A 492 11.73 -86.65 98.34
CA GLU A 492 12.22 -86.29 99.68
C GLU A 492 11.12 -86.46 100.76
N ARG A 493 9.87 -86.06 100.47
CA ARG A 493 8.68 -86.32 101.32
C ARG A 493 8.45 -87.81 101.53
N ASN A 494 8.71 -88.65 100.53
CA ASN A 494 8.63 -90.12 100.64
C ASN A 494 9.81 -90.75 101.42
N ARG A 495 10.85 -89.99 101.79
CA ARG A 495 12.03 -90.53 102.47
C ARG A 495 12.33 -89.97 103.85
N ARG A 496 11.64 -88.93 104.35
CA ARG A 496 11.96 -88.41 105.69
C ARG A 496 10.78 -87.96 106.53
N LYS A 497 10.64 -88.68 107.65
CA LYS A 497 10.11 -88.21 108.93
C LYS A 497 10.60 -86.78 109.22
N VAL A 498 9.63 -85.93 109.57
CA VAL A 498 9.73 -84.67 110.31
C VAL A 498 11.14 -84.31 110.79
N ARG A 499 11.72 -83.28 110.18
CA ARG A 499 12.48 -82.26 110.91
C ARG A 499 12.08 -80.90 110.37
N HIS A 500 11.31 -80.16 111.18
CA HIS A 500 11.16 -78.72 111.01
C HIS A 500 12.56 -78.10 110.96
N ILE A 501 12.96 -77.60 109.80
CA ILE A 501 14.08 -76.70 109.66
C ILE A 501 13.49 -75.38 109.19
N CYS A 502 13.21 -74.54 110.19
CA CYS A 502 12.97 -73.13 110.04
C CYS A 502 14.14 -72.49 109.28
N TRP A 503 13.91 -72.06 108.04
CA TRP A 503 14.86 -71.18 107.37
C TRP A 503 14.57 -69.72 107.76
N PRO A 504 15.59 -68.92 108.09
CA PRO A 504 15.41 -67.66 108.78
C PRO A 504 15.12 -66.54 107.78
N TRP A 505 13.98 -65.88 107.93
CA TRP A 505 13.82 -64.51 107.44
C TRP A 505 14.77 -63.60 108.24
N ARG A 506 15.86 -63.14 107.61
CA ARG A 506 16.58 -61.93 108.04
C ARG A 506 16.82 -60.99 106.87
N ALA A 507 16.01 -59.93 106.87
CA ALA A 507 16.42 -58.54 106.69
C ALA A 507 17.58 -58.27 105.71
N LEU A 508 17.25 -58.13 104.42
CA LEU A 508 17.95 -57.19 103.55
C LEU A 508 17.20 -55.84 103.62
N LYS A 509 17.37 -55.20 104.76
CA LYS A 509 17.11 -53.77 104.94
C LYS A 509 18.20 -53.02 104.19
N MET A 510 17.76 -52.08 103.36
CA MET A 510 18.55 -51.00 102.76
C MET A 510 19.53 -50.37 103.76
N ASN A 511 20.75 -50.09 103.30
CA ASN A 511 21.64 -48.97 103.65
C ASN A 511 22.74 -48.98 102.55
N ILE A 512 22.82 -48.00 101.64
CA ILE A 512 23.35 -46.64 101.83
C ILE A 512 24.67 -46.67 102.61
N THR A 513 25.80 -46.58 101.89
CA THR A 513 26.90 -45.59 102.00
C THR A 513 28.03 -46.02 101.07
N ASN A 514 28.32 -45.28 100.01
CA ASN A 514 29.37 -44.23 99.95
C ASN A 514 30.80 -44.72 100.26
N SER A 515 31.57 -44.95 99.19
CA SER A 515 32.99 -44.60 99.04
C SER A 515 33.35 -44.80 97.55
N ASN A 516 33.18 -43.84 96.65
CA ASN A 516 33.97 -42.62 96.39
C ASN A 516 35.47 -42.85 96.13
N ASN A 517 35.83 -42.93 94.84
CA ASN A 517 36.90 -42.20 94.14
C ASN A 517 36.98 -42.75 92.69
N THR A 518 36.98 -42.06 91.55
CA THR A 518 36.80 -40.68 91.00
C THR A 518 36.74 -40.96 89.47
N ASN A 519 35.94 -40.38 88.58
CA ASN A 519 35.69 -38.97 88.25
C ASN A 519 34.55 -38.86 87.20
N ASN A 520 33.88 -37.70 87.19
CA ASN A 520 33.09 -37.04 86.12
C ASN A 520 31.54 -37.14 86.11
N ARG A 521 30.94 -36.34 87.03
CA ARG A 521 29.96 -35.22 86.82
C ARG A 521 28.73 -35.51 85.92
N VAL A 522 27.53 -35.86 86.43
CA VAL A 522 26.50 -35.10 87.22
C VAL A 522 25.73 -34.05 86.41
N GLN A 523 24.44 -34.29 86.11
CA GLN A 523 23.26 -33.66 86.74
C GLN A 523 21.93 -34.18 86.15
N ASN A 524 21.05 -34.69 87.03
CA ASN A 524 19.63 -34.91 86.78
C ASN A 524 18.88 -33.56 86.78
N VAL A 525 17.94 -33.35 85.86
CA VAL A 525 16.83 -32.39 86.05
C VAL A 525 15.49 -33.00 85.63
N LYS A 526 14.51 -32.68 86.47
CA LYS A 526 13.07 -32.92 86.48
C LYS A 526 12.35 -32.80 85.13
N ARG A 527 11.21 -33.49 85.07
CA ARG A 527 10.06 -33.25 84.19
C ARG A 527 9.84 -31.76 83.90
N MET A 528 9.64 -31.43 82.62
CA MET A 528 8.83 -30.29 82.18
C MET A 528 7.92 -30.72 81.03
N LEU A 529 6.72 -30.14 81.05
CA LEU A 529 5.64 -30.28 80.07
C LEU A 529 6.00 -29.68 78.70
N PRO A 530 5.23 -29.99 77.64
CA PRO A 530 5.46 -29.53 76.27
C PRO A 530 5.12 -28.05 76.08
N GLU A 531 6.04 -27.26 75.54
CA GLU A 531 5.74 -25.95 74.97
C GLU A 531 5.45 -26.10 73.47
N MET A 532 4.17 -25.93 73.13
CA MET A 532 3.79 -25.28 71.88
C MET A 532 4.11 -23.81 72.03
N GLN A 533 5.01 -23.26 71.21
CA GLN A 533 4.95 -21.84 70.91
C GLN A 533 5.38 -21.54 69.47
N ALA A 534 4.47 -20.82 68.83
CA ALA A 534 4.54 -20.34 67.47
C ALA A 534 5.70 -19.37 67.24
N LEU A 535 6.20 -19.33 66.00
CA LEU A 535 6.79 -18.12 65.43
C LEU A 535 6.24 -17.92 64.01
N LEU A 536 5.23 -17.06 63.93
CA LEU A 536 5.05 -16.15 62.82
C LEU A 536 6.18 -15.11 62.90
N HIS A 537 6.98 -15.00 61.84
CA HIS A 537 7.61 -13.74 61.46
C HIS A 537 7.39 -13.52 59.97
N HIS A 538 6.51 -12.57 59.69
CA HIS A 538 6.48 -11.80 58.45
C HIS A 538 7.54 -10.70 58.49
N THR A 539 7.81 -10.14 57.29
CA THR A 539 8.70 -9.03 56.90
C THR A 539 10.17 -9.46 56.73
N VAL A 540 10.81 -9.34 55.56
CA VAL A 540 10.62 -8.52 54.34
C VAL A 540 10.80 -9.37 53.09
#